data_AF-A0A954IPY7-F1
#
_entry.id   AF-A0A954IPY7-F1
#
_cell.length_a   1.000
_cell.length_b   1.000
_cell.length_c   1.000
_cell.angle_alpha   90.00
_cell.angle_beta   90.00
_cell.angle_gamma   90.00
#
_symmetry.space_group_name_H-M   'P 1'
#
loop_
_entity.id
_entity.type
_entity.pdbx_description
1 polymer ?
#
loop_
_entity_poly.entity_id
_entity_poly.type
_entity_poly.pdbx_seq_one_letter_code
_entity_poly.pdbx_strand_id
1 'polypeptide(L)'
;LTGLGLLGEMHYTGTMESADIVVVDAVQLRSRNNLREVDDLNAPLFGSDPPTPDQVALEPKPRLGNVANNVHILNATIGTVMQIQDKATLSTGYVMPLRDGDDRYFDGELTIQLNVYR
;
A
#
# COMPACT_ATOMS: atom_id res chain seq x y z
N LEU A 1 -14.37 2.72 -39.47
CA LEU A 1 -13.64 1.76 -38.61
C LEU A 1 -12.76 0.93 -39.53
N THR A 2 -11.44 0.99 -39.36
CA THR A 2 -10.47 0.26 -40.20
C THR A 2 -9.75 -0.85 -39.45
N GLY A 3 -9.82 -0.86 -38.13
CA GLY A 3 -9.29 -1.93 -37.29
C GLY A 3 -10.01 -1.99 -35.95
N LEU A 4 -10.15 -3.20 -35.41
CA LEU A 4 -10.68 -3.46 -34.08
C LEU A 4 -9.80 -4.52 -33.40
N GLY A 5 -9.30 -4.19 -32.22
CA GLY A 5 -8.60 -5.11 -31.33
C GLY A 5 -9.34 -5.24 -30.01
N LEU A 6 -9.32 -6.44 -29.44
CA LEU A 6 -9.85 -6.72 -28.11
C LEU A 6 -8.67 -6.88 -27.14
N LEU A 7 -8.85 -6.37 -25.92
CA LEU A 7 -7.93 -6.51 -24.80
C LEU A 7 -8.63 -7.26 -23.67
N GLY A 8 -7.93 -8.24 -23.13
CA GLY A 8 -8.34 -8.99 -21.95
C GLY A 8 -7.10 -9.29 -21.12
N GLU A 9 -7.13 -8.90 -19.85
CA GLU A 9 -6.06 -9.15 -18.90
C GLU A 9 -6.65 -9.56 -17.55
N MET A 10 -5.98 -10.48 -16.85
CA MET A 10 -6.26 -10.82 -15.47
C MET A 10 -4.99 -10.64 -14.67
N HIS A 11 -5.08 -9.91 -13.56
CA HIS A 11 -3.95 -9.59 -12.72
C HIS A 11 -4.23 -10.03 -11.28
N TYR A 12 -3.29 -10.80 -10.71
CA TYR A 12 -3.30 -11.24 -9.32
C TYR A 12 -2.04 -10.74 -8.63
N THR A 13 -2.20 -10.05 -7.50
CA THR A 13 -1.11 -9.64 -6.62
C THR A 13 -1.50 -9.98 -5.19
N GLY A 14 -0.58 -10.60 -4.44
CA GLY A 14 -0.82 -10.96 -3.05
C GLY A 14 0.39 -10.70 -2.18
N THR A 15 0.16 -10.56 -0.88
CA THR A 15 1.22 -10.63 0.13
C THR A 15 1.41 -12.07 0.58
N MET A 16 2.61 -12.41 1.07
CA MET A 16 2.81 -13.69 1.76
C MET A 16 2.04 -13.67 3.08
N GLU A 17 1.30 -14.74 3.35
CA GLU A 17 0.65 -14.97 4.64
C GLU A 17 1.68 -14.81 5.77
N SER A 18 1.31 -14.08 6.83
CA SER A 18 2.11 -13.91 8.05
C SER A 18 3.33 -13.00 7.96
N ALA A 19 3.16 -11.75 7.53
CA ALA A 19 4.16 -10.74 7.86
C ALA A 19 4.13 -10.48 9.38
N ASP A 20 5.16 -10.94 10.09
CA ASP A 20 5.28 -10.74 11.53
C ASP A 20 5.28 -9.24 11.86
N ILE A 21 4.48 -8.85 12.85
CA ILE A 21 4.41 -7.47 13.31
C ILE A 21 5.37 -7.36 14.47
N VAL A 22 6.53 -6.76 14.20
CA VAL A 22 7.52 -6.51 15.24
C VAL A 22 7.05 -5.33 16.07
N VAL A 23 6.78 -5.61 17.34
CA VAL A 23 6.54 -4.57 18.34
C VAL A 23 7.89 -4.10 18.85
N VAL A 24 8.25 -2.86 18.52
CA VAL A 24 9.53 -2.30 18.96
C VAL A 24 9.36 -1.76 20.37
N ASP A 25 10.00 -2.41 21.33
CA ASP A 25 10.06 -1.92 22.70
C ASP A 25 11.19 -0.88 22.82
N ALA A 26 10.83 0.37 23.15
CA ALA A 26 11.79 1.46 23.32
C ALA A 26 12.83 1.16 24.42
N VAL A 27 12.48 0.30 25.39
CA VAL A 27 13.39 -0.11 26.48
C VAL A 27 14.54 -0.98 25.96
N GLN A 28 14.33 -1.77 24.90
CA GLN A 28 15.37 -2.66 24.34
C GLN A 28 16.36 -1.93 23.41
N LEU A 29 15.95 -0.84 22.76
CA LEU A 29 16.84 -0.03 21.93
C LEU A 29 17.90 0.70 22.76
N ARG A 30 17.56 1.12 24.00
CA ARG A 30 18.53 1.69 24.95
C ARG A 30 19.55 0.66 25.46
N SER A 31 19.15 -0.60 25.60
CA SER A 31 20.02 -1.64 26.16
C SER A 31 21.00 -2.23 25.13
N ARG A 32 20.68 -2.18 23.82
CA ARG A 32 21.55 -2.73 22.77
C ARG A 32 22.60 -1.73 22.27
N ASN A 33 22.30 -0.45 22.33
CA ASN A 33 23.28 0.60 22.11
C ASN A 33 23.98 0.86 23.46
N ASN A 34 25.08 0.16 23.74
CA ASN A 34 26.06 0.52 24.76
C ASN A 34 26.70 1.89 24.45
N LEU A 35 25.88 2.93 24.29
CA LEU A 35 26.30 4.31 24.43
C LEU A 35 26.62 4.43 25.90
N ARG A 36 27.91 4.27 26.19
CA ARG A 36 28.61 4.78 27.36
C ARG A 36 27.78 5.91 27.96
N GLU A 37 27.41 5.72 29.21
CA GLU A 37 26.88 6.73 30.12
C GLU A 37 27.66 8.05 29.91
N VAL A 38 27.15 8.92 29.05
CA VAL A 38 27.61 10.30 28.93
C VAL A 38 26.60 11.07 29.75
N ASP A 39 27.07 11.49 30.91
CA ASP A 39 26.43 12.18 32.03
C ASP A 39 25.84 13.57 31.68
N ASP A 40 25.57 13.85 30.39
CA ASP A 40 25.24 15.20 29.88
C ASP A 40 23.96 15.25 28.99
N LEU A 41 23.03 14.30 29.12
CA LEU A 41 21.71 14.40 28.45
C LEU A 41 20.58 14.75 29.42
N ASN A 42 20.79 15.75 30.26
CA ASN A 42 19.76 16.37 31.10
C ASN A 42 18.89 17.38 30.31
N ALA A 43 18.62 17.11 29.03
CA ALA A 43 17.63 17.84 28.24
C ALA A 43 16.36 16.98 28.14
N PRO A 44 15.20 17.44 28.66
CA PRO A 44 13.99 16.65 28.67
C PRO A 44 13.45 16.58 27.24
N LEU A 45 13.60 15.42 26.57
CA LEU A 45 12.90 15.18 25.31
C LEU A 45 11.42 14.82 25.53
N PHE A 46 11.06 14.38 26.75
CA PHE A 46 9.70 14.22 27.27
C PHE A 46 9.77 14.47 28.80
N GLY A 47 8.66 14.88 29.42
CA GLY A 47 8.59 15.48 30.76
C GLY A 47 9.45 14.86 31.87
N SER A 48 9.79 15.67 32.86
CA SER A 48 10.71 15.39 33.98
C SER A 48 10.23 14.36 35.00
N ASP A 49 9.06 13.78 34.83
CA ASP A 49 8.54 12.75 35.73
C ASP A 49 8.82 11.37 35.14
N PRO A 50 9.48 10.45 35.88
CA PRO A 50 9.54 9.07 35.44
C PRO A 50 8.11 8.58 35.25
N PRO A 51 7.75 8.01 34.07
CA PRO A 51 6.40 7.54 33.87
C PRO A 51 6.08 6.53 34.96
N THR A 52 5.01 6.78 35.71
CA THR A 52 4.48 5.78 36.66
C THR A 52 4.25 4.47 35.90
N PRO A 53 4.32 3.27 36.54
CA PRO A 53 4.09 1.99 35.86
C PRO A 53 2.81 1.97 35.03
N ASP A 54 1.80 2.73 35.45
CA ASP A 54 0.52 2.91 34.78
C ASP A 54 0.62 3.78 33.50
N GLN A 55 1.59 4.68 33.39
CA GLN A 55 1.83 5.55 32.22
C GLN A 55 2.62 4.83 31.11
N VAL A 56 3.52 3.90 31.46
CA VAL A 56 4.23 3.06 30.47
C VAL A 56 3.29 2.05 29.80
N ALA A 57 2.20 1.68 30.48
CA ALA A 57 1.20 0.74 29.97
C ALA A 57 0.23 1.35 28.94
N LEU A 58 0.20 2.68 28.80
CA LEU A 58 -0.80 3.39 27.99
C LEU A 58 -0.29 3.87 26.63
N GLU A 59 1.03 3.89 26.38
CA GLU A 59 1.55 4.26 25.07
C GLU A 59 1.45 3.06 24.10
N PRO A 60 0.73 3.20 22.97
CA PRO A 60 0.69 2.15 21.97
C PRO A 60 2.11 1.93 21.44
N LYS A 61 2.68 0.76 21.74
CA LYS A 61 4.02 0.42 21.27
C LYS A 61 4.08 0.56 19.74
N PRO A 62 5.10 1.22 19.16
CA PRO A 62 5.21 1.35 17.72
C PRO A 62 5.32 -0.04 17.09
N ARG A 63 4.37 -0.33 16.21
CA ARG A 63 4.27 -1.59 15.46
C ARG A 63 4.86 -1.36 14.08
N LEU A 64 5.88 -2.12 13.72
CA LEU A 64 6.47 -2.11 12.40
C LEU A 64 6.12 -3.44 11.72
N GLY A 65 5.28 -3.40 10.69
CA GLY A 65 4.82 -4.58 9.97
C GLY A 65 3.64 -4.29 9.05
N ASN A 66 3.27 -5.26 8.21
CA ASN A 66 2.08 -5.13 7.37
C ASN A 66 0.81 -5.30 8.23
N VAL A 67 0.14 -4.19 8.54
CA VAL A 67 -1.07 -4.17 9.38
C VAL A 67 -2.26 -4.84 8.69
N ALA A 68 -2.25 -4.87 7.35
CA ALA A 68 -3.29 -5.46 6.50
C ALA A 68 -3.02 -6.95 6.22
N ASN A 69 -2.43 -7.67 7.19
CA ASN A 69 -2.01 -9.07 7.12
C ASN A 69 -2.85 -9.91 6.12
N ASN A 70 -2.24 -10.28 5.00
CA ASN A 70 -2.81 -11.08 3.91
C ASN A 70 -3.68 -10.36 2.85
N VAL A 71 -3.20 -9.22 2.32
CA VAL A 71 -3.84 -8.56 1.16
C VAL A 71 -3.70 -9.42 -0.09
N HIS A 72 -4.84 -9.69 -0.75
CA HIS A 72 -4.88 -10.27 -2.09
C HIS A 72 -5.79 -9.46 -3.01
N ILE A 73 -5.21 -9.01 -4.12
CA ILE A 73 -5.85 -8.22 -5.16
C ILE A 73 -6.00 -9.11 -6.39
N LEU A 74 -7.23 -9.25 -6.89
CA LEU A 74 -7.55 -9.94 -8.13
C LEU A 74 -8.42 -9.03 -8.98
N ASN A 75 -7.90 -8.61 -10.13
CA ASN A 75 -8.59 -7.71 -11.05
C ASN A 75 -8.64 -8.31 -12.46
N ALA A 76 -9.68 -7.94 -13.21
CA ALA A 76 -9.74 -8.14 -14.65
C ALA A 76 -9.81 -6.80 -15.36
N THR A 77 -9.13 -6.72 -16.50
CA THR A 77 -9.23 -5.60 -17.44
C THR A 77 -9.82 -6.13 -18.75
N ILE A 78 -10.88 -5.50 -19.22
CA ILE A 78 -11.42 -5.71 -20.56
C ILE A 78 -11.38 -4.41 -21.34
N GLY A 79 -11.11 -4.48 -22.63
CA GLY A 79 -11.05 -3.27 -23.43
C GLY A 79 -11.10 -3.51 -24.92
N THR A 80 -11.20 -2.41 -25.65
CA THR A 80 -11.17 -2.39 -27.10
C THR A 80 -10.28 -1.27 -27.59
N VAL A 81 -9.63 -1.50 -28.72
CA VAL A 81 -8.91 -0.47 -29.48
C VAL A 81 -9.49 -0.43 -30.87
N MET A 82 -9.95 0.75 -31.27
CA MET A 82 -10.57 1.01 -32.56
C MET A 82 -9.70 1.97 -33.35
N GLN A 83 -9.29 1.55 -34.55
CA GLN A 83 -8.62 2.43 -35.50
C GLN A 83 -9.67 3.11 -36.40
N ILE A 84 -9.59 4.44 -36.46
CA ILE A 84 -10.47 5.29 -37.28
C ILE A 84 -9.65 5.79 -38.47
N GLN A 85 -9.62 4.99 -39.53
CA GLN A 85 -8.75 5.25 -40.69
C GLN A 85 -7.29 5.42 -40.25
N ASP A 86 -6.51 6.21 -40.98
CA ASP A 86 -5.13 6.51 -40.61
C ASP A 86 -5.03 7.80 -39.77
N LYS A 87 -6.16 8.23 -39.20
CA LYS A 87 -6.31 9.54 -38.57
C LYS A 87 -6.45 9.49 -37.06
N ALA A 88 -6.97 8.41 -36.50
CA ALA A 88 -7.14 8.31 -35.05
C ALA A 88 -7.19 6.87 -34.56
N THR A 89 -6.95 6.70 -33.27
CA THR A 89 -7.17 5.47 -32.52
C THR A 89 -7.91 5.79 -31.24
N LEU A 90 -9.04 5.14 -31.01
CA LEU A 90 -9.84 5.23 -29.79
C LEU A 90 -9.67 3.94 -28.99
N SER A 91 -9.24 4.04 -27.74
CA SER A 91 -9.12 2.93 -26.82
C SER A 91 -10.08 3.12 -25.66
N THR A 92 -10.82 2.08 -25.31
CA THR A 92 -11.68 2.03 -24.13
C THR A 92 -11.31 0.81 -23.31
N GLY A 93 -11.24 0.94 -21.99
CA GLY A 93 -10.91 -0.15 -21.09
C GLY A 93 -11.67 -0.01 -19.78
N TYR A 94 -12.04 -1.13 -19.18
CA TYR A 94 -12.65 -1.15 -17.86
C TYR A 94 -11.92 -2.18 -16.99
N VAL A 95 -11.47 -1.74 -15.83
CA VAL A 95 -10.82 -2.57 -14.81
C VAL A 95 -11.83 -2.81 -13.69
N MET A 96 -12.02 -4.07 -13.32
CA MET A 96 -12.94 -4.46 -12.25
C MET A 96 -12.26 -5.43 -11.27
N PRO A 97 -12.45 -5.24 -9.95
CA PRO A 97 -12.09 -6.27 -8.99
C PRO A 97 -12.97 -7.51 -9.21
N LEU A 98 -12.36 -8.69 -9.14
CA LEU A 98 -13.06 -9.97 -9.27
C LEU A 98 -13.33 -10.65 -7.92
N ARG A 99 -12.86 -10.04 -6.83
CA ARG A 99 -12.98 -10.59 -5.48
C ARG A 99 -13.68 -9.59 -4.57
N ASP A 100 -14.57 -10.09 -3.74
CA ASP A 100 -15.21 -9.32 -2.69
C ASP A 100 -14.34 -9.37 -1.41
N GLY A 101 -14.09 -8.21 -0.81
CA GLY A 101 -13.31 -8.07 0.43
C GLY A 101 -12.87 -6.62 0.66
N ASP A 102 -12.40 -6.33 1.88
CA ASP A 102 -11.86 -5.02 2.26
C ASP A 102 -10.50 -4.71 1.59
N ASP A 103 -9.93 -5.70 0.89
CA ASP A 103 -8.67 -5.63 0.16
C ASP A 103 -8.80 -5.05 -1.27
N ARG A 104 -9.90 -4.36 -1.57
CA ARG A 104 -10.15 -3.77 -2.89
C ARG A 104 -9.66 -2.32 -2.94
N TYR A 105 -8.75 -2.03 -3.87
CA TYR A 105 -8.15 -0.69 -4.00
C TYR A 105 -9.10 0.31 -4.69
N PHE A 106 -10.06 -0.18 -5.49
CA PHE A 106 -11.07 0.57 -6.21
C PHE A 106 -12.26 -0.34 -6.58
N ASP A 107 -13.46 0.23 -6.76
CA ASP A 107 -14.67 -0.54 -7.14
C ASP A 107 -14.75 -0.84 -8.64
N GLY A 108 -14.06 -0.03 -9.45
CA GLY A 108 -13.87 -0.21 -10.89
C GLY A 108 -13.34 1.08 -11.53
N GLU A 109 -12.59 0.96 -12.62
CA GLU A 109 -12.00 2.10 -13.32
C GLU A 109 -12.28 2.03 -14.81
N LEU A 110 -12.82 3.13 -15.39
CA LEU A 110 -13.05 3.28 -16.82
C LEU A 110 -11.95 4.16 -17.42
N THR A 111 -11.22 3.62 -18.39
CA THR A 111 -10.23 4.34 -19.18
C THR A 111 -10.77 4.60 -20.59
N ILE A 112 -10.65 5.85 -21.05
CA ILE A 112 -10.93 6.23 -22.44
C ILE A 112 -9.74 7.05 -22.92
N GLN A 113 -9.15 6.65 -24.05
CA GLN A 113 -8.03 7.34 -24.67
C GLN A 113 -8.28 7.53 -26.16
N LEU A 114 -8.12 8.76 -26.64
CA LEU A 114 -8.18 9.09 -28.06
C LEU A 114 -6.83 9.64 -28.51
N ASN A 115 -6.21 8.96 -29.47
CA ASN A 115 -5.01 9.40 -30.15
C ASN A 115 -5.41 9.90 -31.55
N VAL A 116 -4.96 11.10 -31.94
CA VAL A 116 -5.23 11.69 -33.25
C VAL A 116 -3.91 11.92 -33.97
N TYR A 117 -3.83 11.49 -35.22
CA TYR A 117 -2.69 11.62 -36.11
C TYR A 117 -2.98 12.70 -37.14
N ARG A 118 -2.02 13.59 -37.35
CA ARG A 118 -2.08 14.68 -38.35
C ARG A 118 -1.25 14.33 -39.58
#